data_AF-H0BSL9-F1
#
_entry.id   AF-H0BSL9-F1
#
_cell.length_a   1.000
_cell.length_b   1.000
_cell.length_c   1.000
_cell.angle_alpha   90.00
_cell.angle_beta   90.00
_cell.angle_gamma   90.00
#
_symmetry.space_group_name_H-M   'P 1'
#
loop_
_entity.id
_entity.type
_entity.pdbx_description
1 polymer ?
#
loop_
_entity_poly.entity_id
_entity_poly.type
_entity_poly.pdbx_seq_one_letter_code
_entity_poly.pdbx_strand_id
1 'polypeptide(L)'
;YLQEIEASSGLRFEVTDAVREQIYANSVFPTQGTRPVFSSVHGLMSAPLVDFTLWALEQGAGPGEELTIDVDPDAGLLIARWGHRIHTVPVAFEISKLRQRPDPDMRAVLAVHEAGHGLIYALLFRQAPLEIRINMATFSGGYNSFNALKVKTRGNLLDAVCVALSGRAAEEMVFGMESLSSGSENDLKLATQQMAAFIRHAAFGKRISHVDVSTEAGEDINTDVAGTNSEIEAGLQTQYERAQTLLAENRAIYLRMVNELINEGQLAPQKIREWLGLSQPEVPKDALEPFDAKLREFERRHSQRLTSV
;
A
#
# COMPACT_ATOMS: atom_id res chain seq x y z
N TYR A 1 -17.80 -28.47 14.57
CA TYR A 1 -16.40 -28.74 14.96
C TYR A 1 -16.30 -29.44 16.30
N LEU A 2 -16.28 -28.76 17.45
CA LEU A 2 -16.02 -29.44 18.74
C LEU A 2 -17.00 -30.59 19.03
N GLN A 3 -18.31 -30.35 18.85
CA GLN A 3 -19.33 -31.38 19.02
C GLN A 3 -19.23 -32.52 18.00
N GLU A 4 -18.75 -32.27 16.78
CA GLU A 4 -18.56 -33.31 15.75
C GLU A 4 -17.34 -34.19 16.08
N ILE A 5 -16.29 -33.58 16.62
CA ILE A 5 -15.09 -34.30 17.05
C ILE A 5 -15.38 -35.06 18.35
N GLU A 6 -16.13 -34.48 19.30
CA GLU A 6 -16.61 -35.19 20.49
C GLU A 6 -17.47 -36.41 20.09
N ALA A 7 -18.38 -36.26 19.13
CA ALA A 7 -19.22 -37.37 18.67
C ALA A 7 -18.43 -38.51 18.00
N SER A 8 -17.28 -38.22 17.39
CA SER A 8 -16.46 -39.21 16.69
C SER A 8 -15.31 -39.79 17.54
N SER A 9 -14.76 -39.03 18.48
CA SER A 9 -13.63 -39.44 19.32
C SER A 9 -14.01 -39.78 20.77
N GLY A 10 -15.16 -39.28 21.25
CA GLY A 10 -15.55 -39.34 22.65
C GLY A 10 -14.82 -38.34 23.56
N LEU A 11 -13.90 -37.53 23.04
CA LEU A 11 -13.14 -36.54 23.83
C LEU A 11 -13.86 -35.19 23.87
N ARG A 12 -13.81 -34.53 25.03
CA ARG A 12 -14.35 -33.17 25.23
C ARG A 12 -13.26 -32.13 25.02
N PHE A 13 -13.67 -30.97 24.55
CA PHE A 13 -12.76 -29.86 24.28
C PHE A 13 -13.27 -28.58 24.93
N GLU A 14 -12.45 -28.02 25.81
CA GLU A 14 -12.65 -26.70 26.37
C GLU A 14 -11.72 -25.71 25.63
N VAL A 15 -12.29 -24.66 25.04
CA VAL A 15 -11.52 -23.61 24.36
C VAL A 15 -11.45 -22.39 25.27
N THR A 16 -10.24 -21.95 25.62
CA THR A 16 -10.05 -20.78 26.49
C THR A 16 -10.53 -19.48 25.84
N ASP A 17 -10.81 -18.48 26.66
CA ASP A 17 -11.21 -17.15 26.16
C ASP A 17 -10.11 -16.50 25.31
N ALA A 18 -8.83 -16.76 25.61
CA ALA A 18 -7.71 -16.27 24.80
C ALA A 18 -7.77 -16.77 23.35
N VAL A 19 -8.12 -18.04 23.13
CA VAL A 19 -8.32 -18.59 21.78
C VAL A 19 -9.51 -17.94 21.09
N ARG A 20 -10.63 -17.72 21.82
CA ARG A 20 -11.82 -17.05 21.28
C ARG A 20 -11.53 -15.61 20.87
N GLU A 21 -10.75 -14.88 21.66
CA GLU A 21 -10.30 -13.53 21.34
C GLU A 21 -9.45 -13.51 20.07
N GLN A 22 -8.53 -14.47 19.90
CA GLN A 22 -7.74 -14.57 18.67
C GLN A 22 -8.60 -14.89 17.45
N ILE A 23 -9.54 -15.84 17.56
CA ILE A 23 -10.48 -16.14 16.46
C ILE A 23 -11.28 -14.89 16.09
N TYR A 24 -11.80 -14.16 17.07
CA TYR A 24 -12.57 -12.93 16.84
C TYR A 24 -11.70 -11.85 16.16
N ALA A 25 -10.49 -11.62 16.67
CA ALA A 25 -9.55 -10.66 16.09
C ALA A 25 -9.24 -11.01 14.62
N ASN A 26 -9.02 -12.29 14.30
CA ASN A 26 -8.77 -12.76 12.94
C ASN A 26 -10.04 -12.87 12.06
N SER A 27 -11.22 -12.50 12.58
CA SER A 27 -12.51 -12.55 11.84
C SER A 27 -13.09 -11.16 11.52
N VAL A 28 -12.66 -10.11 12.22
CA VAL A 28 -13.24 -8.75 12.09
C VAL A 28 -12.18 -7.80 11.52
N PHE A 29 -12.20 -7.61 10.19
CA PHE A 29 -11.44 -6.54 9.52
C PHE A 29 -12.37 -5.39 9.12
N PRO A 30 -12.07 -4.11 9.47
CA PRO A 30 -12.96 -2.98 9.16
C PRO A 30 -12.94 -2.49 7.71
N THR A 31 -12.01 -2.93 6.85
CA THR A 31 -11.78 -2.23 5.56
C THR A 31 -11.81 -3.08 4.30
N GLN A 32 -11.74 -4.42 4.36
CA GLN A 32 -12.01 -5.28 3.21
C GLN A 32 -12.84 -6.47 3.68
N GLY A 33 -13.94 -6.75 2.96
CA GLY A 33 -15.01 -7.68 3.31
C GLY A 33 -14.65 -8.76 4.33
N THR A 34 -15.38 -8.77 5.45
CA THR A 34 -15.24 -9.74 6.54
C THR A 34 -14.96 -11.14 6.01
N ARG A 35 -13.80 -11.72 6.33
CA ARG A 35 -13.63 -13.17 6.23
C ARG A 35 -14.68 -13.75 7.18
N PRO A 36 -15.63 -14.57 6.72
CA PRO A 36 -16.69 -15.06 7.60
C PRO A 36 -16.05 -15.73 8.81
N VAL A 37 -16.56 -15.46 10.02
CA VAL A 37 -16.09 -16.07 11.28
C VAL A 37 -15.89 -17.59 11.11
N PHE A 38 -16.75 -18.22 10.31
CA PHE A 38 -16.67 -19.64 9.96
C PHE A 38 -15.37 -20.03 9.25
N SER A 39 -14.87 -19.23 8.29
CA SER A 39 -13.63 -19.49 7.58
C SER A 39 -12.40 -19.30 8.47
N SER A 40 -12.42 -18.33 9.39
CA SER A 40 -11.34 -18.12 10.37
C SER A 40 -11.32 -19.23 11.42
N VAL A 41 -12.49 -19.65 11.93
CA VAL A 41 -12.61 -20.83 12.79
C VAL A 41 -12.13 -22.09 12.07
N HIS A 42 -12.55 -22.30 10.81
CA HIS A 42 -12.12 -23.47 10.04
C HIS A 42 -10.60 -23.47 9.82
N GLY A 43 -10.01 -22.33 9.43
CA GLY A 43 -8.57 -22.23 9.19
C GLY A 43 -7.71 -22.40 10.45
N LEU A 44 -8.18 -21.89 11.59
CA LEU A 44 -7.43 -21.94 12.86
C LEU A 44 -7.64 -23.25 13.62
N MET A 45 -8.83 -23.87 13.53
CA MET A 45 -9.20 -24.97 14.43
C MET A 45 -9.35 -26.33 13.75
N SER A 46 -9.63 -26.42 12.44
CA SER A 46 -9.98 -27.71 11.82
C SER A 46 -8.85 -28.75 11.89
N ALA A 47 -7.67 -28.43 11.37
CA ALA A 47 -6.51 -29.33 11.40
C ALA A 47 -5.93 -29.50 12.82
N PRO A 48 -5.75 -28.44 13.63
CA PRO A 48 -5.22 -28.59 14.98
C PRO A 48 -6.11 -29.42 15.91
N LEU A 49 -7.44 -29.33 15.79
CA LEU A 49 -8.33 -30.16 16.61
C LEU A 49 -8.17 -31.65 16.31
N VAL A 50 -8.02 -32.02 15.03
CA VAL A 50 -7.79 -33.43 14.65
C VAL A 50 -6.45 -33.92 15.20
N ASP A 51 -5.41 -33.08 15.10
CA ASP A 51 -4.08 -33.39 15.65
C ASP A 51 -4.11 -33.58 17.17
N PHE A 52 -4.75 -32.66 17.91
CA PHE A 52 -4.93 -32.76 19.36
C PHE A 52 -5.73 -34.00 19.78
N THR A 53 -6.74 -34.37 18.99
CA THR A 53 -7.53 -35.57 19.22
C THR A 53 -6.67 -36.82 19.08
N LEU A 54 -5.93 -36.95 17.97
CA LEU A 54 -5.06 -38.10 17.72
C LEU A 54 -3.98 -38.20 18.79
N TRP A 55 -3.32 -37.08 19.10
CA TRP A 55 -2.33 -37.01 20.15
C TRP A 55 -2.87 -37.50 21.49
N ALA A 56 -4.03 -37.00 21.95
CA ALA A 56 -4.57 -37.42 23.24
C ALA A 56 -4.95 -38.91 23.26
N LEU A 57 -5.50 -39.45 22.18
CA LEU A 57 -5.78 -40.89 22.05
C LEU A 57 -4.51 -41.73 22.10
N GLU A 58 -3.44 -41.33 21.41
CA GLU A 58 -2.13 -41.98 21.49
C GLU A 58 -1.52 -41.94 22.89
N GLN A 59 -1.79 -40.86 23.63
CA GLN A 59 -1.37 -40.68 25.01
C GLN A 59 -2.21 -41.49 26.02
N GLY A 60 -3.32 -42.09 25.57
CA GLY A 60 -4.19 -42.96 26.36
C GLY A 60 -5.48 -42.31 26.87
N ALA A 61 -5.88 -41.15 26.32
CA ALA A 61 -7.09 -40.47 26.73
C ALA A 61 -8.35 -41.30 26.41
N GLY A 62 -9.25 -41.37 27.39
CA GLY A 62 -10.48 -42.16 27.30
C GLY A 62 -11.72 -41.34 26.96
N PRO A 63 -12.82 -41.99 26.54
CA PRO A 63 -14.09 -41.30 26.29
C PRO A 63 -14.59 -40.53 27.53
N GLY A 64 -14.99 -39.28 27.34
CA GLY A 64 -15.47 -38.37 28.37
C GLY A 64 -14.39 -37.51 29.02
N GLU A 65 -13.12 -37.75 28.73
CA GLU A 65 -12.02 -36.89 29.20
C GLU A 65 -11.93 -35.60 28.40
N GLU A 66 -11.43 -34.54 29.05
CA GLU A 66 -11.44 -33.18 28.53
C GLU A 66 -10.02 -32.69 28.22
N LEU A 67 -9.90 -32.03 27.07
CA LEU A 67 -8.72 -31.30 26.63
C LEU A 67 -8.99 -29.82 26.70
N THR A 68 -8.09 -29.06 27.33
CA THR A 68 -8.12 -27.60 27.28
C THR A 68 -7.24 -27.11 26.12
N ILE A 69 -7.80 -26.32 25.22
CA ILE A 69 -7.11 -25.68 24.11
C ILE A 69 -6.88 -24.21 24.44
N ASP A 70 -5.62 -23.82 24.38
CA ASP A 70 -5.11 -22.49 24.67
C ASP A 70 -4.24 -21.98 23.51
N VAL A 71 -3.76 -20.74 23.60
CA VAL A 71 -2.95 -20.12 22.54
C VAL A 71 -1.75 -19.37 23.13
N ASP A 72 -0.60 -19.50 22.47
CA ASP A 72 0.52 -18.57 22.58
C ASP A 72 0.57 -17.73 21.30
N PRO A 73 0.02 -16.51 21.32
CA PRO A 73 -0.08 -15.67 20.13
C PRO A 73 1.27 -15.10 19.69
N ASP A 74 2.22 -14.93 20.61
CA ASP A 74 3.54 -14.38 20.33
C ASP A 74 4.43 -15.43 19.65
N ALA A 75 4.35 -16.67 20.11
CA ALA A 75 5.04 -17.81 19.48
C ALA A 75 4.30 -18.37 18.25
N GLY A 76 3.05 -17.99 18.04
CA GLY A 76 2.24 -18.52 16.94
C GLY A 76 1.83 -19.99 17.13
N LEU A 77 1.45 -20.37 18.35
CA LEU A 77 1.15 -21.76 18.70
C LEU A 77 -0.27 -21.90 19.28
N LEU A 78 -0.98 -22.95 18.89
CA LEU A 78 -2.08 -23.50 19.70
C LEU A 78 -1.53 -24.58 20.62
N ILE A 79 -2.09 -24.65 21.83
CA ILE A 79 -1.63 -25.51 22.91
C ILE A 79 -2.80 -26.37 23.38
N ALA A 80 -2.69 -27.69 23.28
CA ALA A 80 -3.61 -28.62 23.94
C ALA A 80 -3.00 -29.11 25.24
N ARG A 81 -3.82 -29.17 26.29
CA ARG A 81 -3.48 -29.72 27.60
C ARG A 81 -4.43 -30.85 27.95
N TRP A 82 -3.87 -31.98 28.35
CA TRP A 82 -4.59 -33.12 28.90
C TRP A 82 -3.83 -33.65 30.12
N GLY A 83 -4.44 -33.53 31.30
CA GLY A 83 -3.75 -33.80 32.57
C GLY A 83 -2.50 -32.94 32.75
N HIS A 84 -1.33 -33.58 32.84
CA HIS A 84 -0.01 -32.91 32.94
C HIS A 84 0.73 -32.83 31.60
N ARG A 85 0.13 -33.31 30.51
CA ARG A 85 0.76 -33.37 29.19
C ARG A 85 0.33 -32.19 28.34
N ILE A 86 1.25 -31.72 27.51
CA ILE A 86 1.09 -30.56 26.65
C ILE A 86 1.51 -30.94 25.24
N HIS A 87 0.73 -30.51 24.25
CA HIS A 87 1.06 -30.61 22.84
C HIS A 87 0.83 -29.27 22.16
N THR A 88 1.72 -28.91 21.25
CA THR A 88 1.66 -27.61 20.57
C THR A 88 1.69 -27.78 19.06
N VAL A 89 0.88 -26.98 18.38
CA VAL A 89 0.78 -26.96 16.93
C VAL A 89 1.01 -25.54 16.44
N PRO A 90 1.89 -25.31 15.45
CA PRO A 90 2.08 -23.99 14.87
C PRO A 90 0.84 -23.56 14.10
N VAL A 91 0.41 -22.33 14.35
CA VAL A 91 -0.74 -21.70 13.69
C VAL A 91 -0.36 -20.29 13.26
N ALA A 92 -0.64 -19.99 11.99
CA ALA A 92 -0.43 -18.64 11.47
C ALA A 92 -1.56 -17.72 11.95
N PHE A 93 -1.31 -16.97 13.02
CA PHE A 93 -2.14 -15.83 13.38
C PHE A 93 -1.75 -14.64 12.49
N GLU A 94 -2.69 -14.09 11.73
CA GLU A 94 -2.42 -12.94 10.85
C GLU A 94 -2.14 -11.64 11.66
N ILE A 95 -2.27 -11.68 12.99
CA ILE A 95 -2.29 -10.52 13.90
C ILE A 95 -1.06 -10.41 14.81
N SER A 96 -0.10 -11.35 14.78
CA SER A 96 1.11 -11.27 15.63
C SER A 96 2.05 -10.07 15.33
N LYS A 97 1.71 -9.23 14.34
CA LYS A 97 2.42 -7.96 14.04
C LYS A 97 1.81 -6.70 14.65
N LEU A 98 0.66 -6.77 15.33
CA LEU A 98 -0.16 -5.58 15.66
C LEU A 98 -0.05 -5.05 17.11
N ARG A 99 0.84 -5.58 17.95
CA ARG A 99 1.04 -5.07 19.33
C ARG A 99 2.45 -4.57 19.63
N GLN A 100 3.18 -4.06 18.64
CA GLN A 100 4.36 -3.26 18.95
C GLN A 100 3.91 -1.86 19.39
N ARG A 101 4.43 -1.41 20.55
CA ARG A 101 4.32 -0.01 20.98
C ARG A 101 4.73 0.90 19.81
N PRO A 102 4.07 2.06 19.61
CA PRO A 102 4.45 3.00 18.56
C PRO A 102 5.93 3.32 18.71
N ASP A 103 6.77 2.83 17.80
CA ASP A 103 8.15 3.27 17.70
C ASP A 103 8.11 4.73 17.19
N PRO A 104 8.51 5.72 18.00
CA PRO A 104 8.45 7.12 17.61
C PRO A 104 9.28 7.42 16.36
N ASP A 105 10.39 6.72 16.18
CA ASP A 105 11.28 6.92 15.04
C ASP A 105 10.63 6.35 13.77
N MET A 106 10.04 5.16 13.85
CA MET A 106 9.24 4.58 12.76
C MET A 106 8.07 5.48 12.37
N ARG A 107 7.35 6.01 13.36
CA ARG A 107 6.23 6.94 13.13
C ARG A 107 6.72 8.21 12.44
N ALA A 108 7.87 8.75 12.81
CA ALA A 108 8.45 9.92 12.17
C ALA A 108 8.83 9.66 10.71
N VAL A 109 9.49 8.52 10.42
CA VAL A 109 9.86 8.12 9.05
C VAL A 109 8.61 8.01 8.18
N LEU A 110 7.60 7.25 8.62
CA LEU A 110 6.36 7.07 7.87
C LEU A 110 5.61 8.41 7.67
N ALA A 111 5.51 9.25 8.69
CA ALA A 111 4.81 10.53 8.58
C ALA A 111 5.49 11.48 7.58
N VAL A 112 6.82 11.55 7.59
CA VAL A 112 7.64 12.32 6.63
C VAL A 112 7.43 11.79 5.21
N HIS A 113 7.54 10.47 5.04
CA HIS A 113 7.42 9.81 3.75
C HIS A 113 6.03 10.01 3.12
N GLU A 114 4.96 9.67 3.85
CA GLU A 114 3.59 9.74 3.34
C GLU A 114 3.12 11.20 3.12
N ALA A 115 3.57 12.14 3.95
CA ALA A 115 3.30 13.57 3.74
C ALA A 115 3.93 14.06 2.44
N GLY A 116 5.11 13.55 2.07
CA GLY A 116 5.81 13.90 0.84
C GLY A 116 4.96 13.54 -0.39
N HIS A 117 4.54 12.29 -0.47
CA HIS A 117 3.60 11.82 -1.51
C HIS A 117 2.32 12.62 -1.56
N GLY A 118 1.69 12.83 -0.40
CA GLY A 118 0.41 13.54 -0.32
C GLY A 118 0.49 14.97 -0.83
N LEU A 119 1.54 15.71 -0.43
CA LEU A 119 1.71 17.10 -0.82
C LEU A 119 2.02 17.24 -2.30
N ILE A 120 3.00 16.47 -2.81
CA ILE A 120 3.40 16.55 -4.22
C ILE A 120 2.23 16.15 -5.13
N TYR A 121 1.48 15.10 -4.77
CA TYR A 121 0.27 14.73 -5.50
C TYR A 121 -0.73 15.89 -5.54
N ALA A 122 -1.02 16.49 -4.37
CA ALA A 122 -1.99 17.56 -4.29
C ALA A 122 -1.62 18.80 -5.11
N LEU A 123 -0.33 19.14 -5.16
CA LEU A 123 0.17 20.26 -5.93
C LEU A 123 0.11 20.00 -7.44
N LEU A 124 0.56 18.82 -7.87
CA LEU A 124 0.68 18.49 -9.30
C LEU A 124 -0.67 18.16 -9.94
N PHE A 125 -1.49 17.35 -9.27
CA PHE A 125 -2.79 16.91 -9.77
C PHE A 125 -3.92 17.88 -9.40
N ARG A 126 -3.63 18.91 -8.58
CA ARG A 126 -4.60 19.92 -8.11
C ARG A 126 -5.80 19.29 -7.40
N GLN A 127 -5.56 18.19 -6.69
CA GLN A 127 -6.58 17.37 -6.03
C GLN A 127 -6.00 16.78 -4.75
N ALA A 128 -6.75 16.83 -3.65
CA ALA A 128 -6.32 16.12 -2.45
C ALA A 128 -6.31 14.59 -2.70
N PRO A 129 -5.33 13.85 -2.19
CA PRO A 129 -5.35 12.39 -2.14
C PRO A 129 -6.65 11.88 -1.50
N LEU A 130 -7.07 10.67 -1.88
CA LEU A 130 -8.28 10.03 -1.33
C LEU A 130 -8.08 9.64 0.14
N GLU A 131 -6.88 9.16 0.47
CA GLU A 131 -6.52 8.69 1.80
C GLU A 131 -5.02 8.82 1.99
N ILE A 132 -4.60 9.28 3.18
CA ILE A 132 -3.21 9.25 3.64
C ILE A 132 -3.22 8.70 5.06
N ARG A 133 -2.54 7.59 5.29
CA ARG A 133 -2.44 6.95 6.60
C ARG A 133 -1.05 6.39 6.84
N ILE A 134 -0.64 6.38 8.11
CA ILE A 134 0.54 5.66 8.56
C ILE A 134 0.09 4.45 9.41
N ASN A 135 0.38 3.24 8.93
CA ASN A 135 0.20 2.02 9.68
C ASN A 135 1.54 1.62 10.29
N MET A 136 1.57 1.43 11.60
CA MET A 136 2.81 1.09 12.33
C MET A 136 3.09 -0.43 12.34
N ALA A 137 2.23 -1.25 11.71
CA ALA A 137 2.35 -2.72 11.72
C ALA A 137 3.46 -3.26 10.79
N THR A 138 3.93 -2.47 9.83
CA THR A 138 4.97 -2.85 8.88
C THR A 138 5.81 -1.64 8.47
N PHE A 139 7.08 -1.87 8.09
CA PHE A 139 7.95 -0.84 7.52
C PHE A 139 7.40 -0.27 6.19
N SER A 140 6.58 -1.05 5.49
CA SER A 140 5.79 -0.65 4.31
C SER A 140 4.39 -0.13 4.67
N GLY A 141 4.17 0.32 5.91
CA GLY A 141 2.84 0.57 6.45
C GLY A 141 2.22 1.92 6.10
N GLY A 142 2.91 2.77 5.35
CA GLY A 142 2.30 3.95 4.76
C GLY A 142 1.30 3.58 3.65
N TYR A 143 0.21 4.34 3.53
CA TYR A 143 -0.74 4.17 2.43
C TYR A 143 -1.23 5.52 1.91
N ASN A 144 -1.02 5.73 0.61
CA ASN A 144 -1.59 6.81 -0.17
C ASN A 144 -2.49 6.24 -1.28
N SER A 145 -3.69 6.82 -1.44
CA SER A 145 -4.61 6.48 -2.54
C SER A 145 -4.92 7.69 -3.40
N PHE A 146 -4.83 7.52 -4.71
CA PHE A 146 -4.92 8.59 -5.71
C PHE A 146 -6.03 8.32 -6.73
N ASN A 147 -6.58 9.37 -7.32
CA ASN A 147 -7.54 9.25 -8.41
C ASN A 147 -6.87 8.72 -9.69
N ALA A 148 -7.48 7.73 -10.33
CA ALA A 148 -7.05 7.24 -11.63
C ALA A 148 -7.43 8.23 -12.75
N LEU A 149 -6.49 8.55 -13.64
CA LEU A 149 -6.75 9.35 -14.84
C LEU A 149 -7.12 8.44 -16.02
N LYS A 150 -8.18 8.80 -16.77
CA LYS A 150 -8.54 8.08 -18.00
C LYS A 150 -7.60 8.43 -19.15
N VAL A 151 -7.11 9.67 -19.20
CA VAL A 151 -6.16 10.14 -20.22
C VAL A 151 -4.79 10.41 -19.61
N LYS A 152 -3.78 9.65 -20.07
CA LYS A 152 -2.38 9.84 -19.71
C LYS A 152 -1.71 10.77 -20.72
N THR A 153 -1.07 11.82 -20.23
CA THR A 153 -0.38 12.85 -21.02
C THR A 153 1.08 12.87 -20.64
N ARG A 154 1.92 13.48 -21.48
CA ARG A 154 3.35 13.64 -21.16
C ARG A 154 3.55 14.33 -19.79
N GLY A 155 2.76 15.38 -19.51
CA GLY A 155 2.85 16.11 -18.24
C GLY A 155 2.48 15.23 -17.05
N ASN A 156 1.30 14.60 -17.07
CA ASN A 156 0.81 13.87 -15.91
C ASN A 156 1.57 12.57 -15.63
N LEU A 157 2.22 11.97 -16.63
CA LEU A 157 3.12 10.84 -16.44
C LEU A 157 4.40 11.26 -15.71
N LEU A 158 4.98 12.40 -16.07
CA LEU A 158 6.12 12.96 -15.33
C LEU A 158 5.71 13.37 -13.91
N ASP A 159 4.50 13.92 -13.74
CA ASP A 159 3.95 14.23 -12.43
C ASP A 159 3.80 12.97 -11.57
N ALA A 160 3.34 11.85 -12.14
CA ALA A 160 3.25 10.58 -11.43
C ALA A 160 4.62 10.05 -10.97
N VAL A 161 5.65 10.15 -11.82
CA VAL A 161 7.02 9.80 -11.45
C VAL A 161 7.55 10.70 -10.34
N CYS A 162 7.26 12.01 -10.41
CA CYS A 162 7.64 12.97 -9.37
C CYS A 162 6.96 12.64 -8.02
N VAL A 163 5.69 12.25 -8.03
CA VAL A 163 4.98 11.76 -6.83
C VAL A 163 5.62 10.48 -6.31
N ALA A 164 5.94 9.50 -7.16
CA ALA A 164 6.58 8.26 -6.68
C ALA A 164 7.94 8.53 -6.03
N LEU A 165 8.69 9.53 -6.49
CA LEU A 165 10.00 9.87 -5.94
C LEU A 165 9.93 10.78 -4.69
N SER A 166 8.76 11.34 -4.36
CA SER A 166 8.66 12.38 -3.34
C SER A 166 8.80 11.89 -1.90
N GLY A 167 8.49 10.62 -1.60
CA GLY A 167 8.68 10.05 -0.27
C GLY A 167 10.16 10.06 0.13
N ARG A 168 11.02 9.53 -0.75
CA ARG A 168 12.49 9.59 -0.59
C ARG A 168 13.01 11.03 -0.55
N ALA A 169 12.52 11.90 -1.44
CA ALA A 169 12.94 13.31 -1.45
C ALA A 169 12.59 14.03 -0.14
N ALA A 170 11.44 13.69 0.46
CA ALA A 170 11.01 14.20 1.75
C ALA A 170 11.87 13.69 2.90
N GLU A 171 12.22 12.39 2.90
CA GLU A 171 13.18 11.83 3.85
C GLU A 171 14.54 12.53 3.75
N GLU A 172 15.07 12.73 2.55
CA GLU A 172 16.37 13.40 2.37
C GLU A 172 16.34 14.84 2.91
N MET A 173 15.25 15.57 2.64
CA MET A 173 15.09 16.95 3.10
C MET A 173 15.01 17.05 4.63
N VAL A 174 14.40 16.08 5.31
CA VAL A 174 14.16 16.14 6.77
C VAL A 174 15.30 15.47 7.55
N PHE A 175 15.75 14.30 7.12
CA PHE A 175 16.71 13.45 7.85
C PHE A 175 18.12 13.49 7.26
N GLY A 176 18.30 13.94 6.01
CA GLY A 176 19.57 13.94 5.31
C GLY A 176 19.91 12.59 4.65
N MET A 177 20.91 12.60 3.76
CA MET A 177 21.26 11.43 2.93
C MET A 177 21.66 10.18 3.75
N GLU A 178 22.38 10.35 4.86
CA GLU A 178 22.85 9.25 5.70
C GLU A 178 21.72 8.55 6.48
N SER A 179 20.52 9.15 6.51
CA SER A 179 19.36 8.64 7.25
C SER A 179 18.16 8.35 6.34
N LEU A 180 18.42 8.12 5.05
CA LEU A 180 17.42 7.60 4.12
C LEU A 180 17.06 6.16 4.46
N SER A 181 15.76 5.87 4.48
CA SER A 181 15.25 4.54 4.75
C SER A 181 15.35 3.65 3.49
N SER A 182 15.43 2.33 3.69
CA SER A 182 15.25 1.37 2.60
C SER A 182 13.77 1.17 2.21
N GLY A 183 12.84 1.86 2.87
CA GLY A 183 11.40 1.68 2.69
C GLY A 183 10.90 2.16 1.33
N SER A 184 11.66 3.05 0.68
CA SER A 184 11.33 3.61 -0.63
C SER A 184 11.61 2.65 -1.81
N GLU A 185 11.97 1.39 -1.58
CA GLU A 185 12.30 0.44 -2.65
C GLU A 185 11.14 0.25 -3.65
N ASN A 186 9.93 0.11 -3.12
CA ASN A 186 8.73 -0.06 -3.95
C ASN A 186 8.44 1.20 -4.77
N ASP A 187 8.66 2.39 -4.20
CA ASP A 187 8.42 3.65 -4.89
C ASP A 187 9.47 3.90 -5.99
N LEU A 188 10.73 3.56 -5.72
CA LEU A 188 11.80 3.58 -6.73
C LEU A 188 11.51 2.62 -7.87
N LYS A 189 11.03 1.41 -7.57
CA LYS A 189 10.61 0.43 -8.57
C LYS A 189 9.45 0.98 -9.41
N LEU A 190 8.43 1.55 -8.77
CA LEU A 190 7.27 2.14 -9.45
C LEU A 190 7.69 3.32 -10.33
N ALA A 191 8.49 4.25 -9.81
CA ALA A 191 9.01 5.39 -10.55
C ALA A 191 9.81 4.94 -11.78
N THR A 192 10.67 3.94 -11.61
CA THR A 192 11.48 3.36 -12.69
C THR A 192 10.59 2.74 -13.77
N GLN A 193 9.58 1.96 -13.38
CA GLN A 193 8.62 1.36 -14.33
C GLN A 193 7.82 2.43 -15.09
N GLN A 194 7.36 3.47 -14.40
CA GLN A 194 6.62 4.57 -15.00
C GLN A 194 7.49 5.38 -15.97
N MET A 195 8.73 5.69 -15.61
CA MET A 195 9.67 6.40 -16.48
C MET A 195 10.10 5.54 -17.67
N ALA A 196 10.29 4.24 -17.48
CA ALA A 196 10.51 3.30 -18.57
C ALA A 196 9.34 3.32 -19.56
N ALA A 197 8.10 3.17 -19.08
CA ALA A 197 6.91 3.22 -19.94
C ALA A 197 6.74 4.59 -20.64
N PHE A 198 7.11 5.70 -19.96
CA PHE A 198 7.11 7.04 -20.53
C PHE A 198 8.03 7.14 -21.76
N ILE A 199 9.25 6.61 -21.66
CA ILE A 199 10.24 6.67 -22.76
C ILE A 199 9.94 5.61 -23.82
N ARG A 200 9.70 4.38 -23.39
CA ARG A 200 9.68 3.19 -24.22
C ARG A 200 8.33 2.96 -24.89
N HIS A 201 7.22 3.11 -24.15
CA HIS A 201 5.90 2.73 -24.65
C HIS A 201 5.15 3.92 -25.24
N ALA A 202 5.19 5.05 -24.52
CA ALA A 202 4.53 6.28 -24.92
C ALA A 202 5.36 7.15 -25.87
N ALA A 203 6.62 6.76 -26.14
CA ALA A 203 7.53 7.46 -27.04
C ALA A 203 7.69 8.96 -26.73
N PHE A 204 7.67 9.33 -25.44
CA PHE A 204 7.84 10.72 -24.98
C PHE A 204 9.30 11.12 -24.71
N GLY A 205 10.23 10.20 -24.96
CA GLY A 205 11.67 10.44 -24.96
C GLY A 205 12.18 10.90 -26.33
N LYS A 206 13.46 10.60 -26.62
CA LYS A 206 14.10 10.96 -27.90
C LYS A 206 13.62 10.15 -29.10
N ARG A 207 13.10 8.94 -28.87
CA ARG A 207 12.66 8.00 -29.91
C ARG A 207 11.14 8.08 -30.07
N ILE A 208 10.66 8.02 -31.32
CA ILE A 208 9.22 7.92 -31.64
C ILE A 208 8.72 6.46 -31.70
N SER A 209 9.64 5.49 -31.72
CA SER A 209 9.30 4.06 -31.77
C SER A 209 8.87 3.54 -30.40
N HIS A 210 7.89 2.65 -30.39
CA HIS A 210 7.63 1.77 -29.26
C HIS A 210 8.81 0.79 -29.10
N VAL A 211 9.38 0.70 -27.89
CA VAL A 211 10.50 -0.19 -27.55
C VAL A 211 10.07 -1.09 -26.41
N ASP A 212 10.13 -2.41 -26.57
CA ASP A 212 9.91 -3.33 -25.45
C ASP A 212 10.56 -4.69 -25.74
N VAL A 213 10.76 -5.48 -24.71
CA VAL A 213 11.14 -6.90 -24.84
C VAL A 213 10.04 -7.70 -24.16
N SER A 214 9.22 -8.36 -24.97
CA SER A 214 8.08 -9.15 -24.51
C SER A 214 8.33 -10.63 -24.77
N THR A 215 7.77 -11.48 -23.92
CA THR A 215 7.76 -12.93 -24.18
C THR A 215 6.67 -13.33 -25.18
N GLU A 216 5.81 -12.40 -25.59
CA GLU A 216 4.71 -12.65 -26.51
C GLU A 216 5.16 -12.48 -27.98
N ALA A 217 4.82 -13.46 -28.82
CA ALA A 217 5.24 -13.48 -30.21
C ALA A 217 4.59 -12.32 -31.00
N GLY A 218 5.41 -11.45 -31.60
CA GLY A 218 4.97 -10.29 -32.38
C GLY A 218 5.03 -8.96 -31.63
N GLU A 219 5.40 -8.96 -30.35
CA GLU A 219 5.60 -7.73 -29.56
C GLU A 219 7.06 -7.25 -29.54
N ASP A 220 8.02 -8.06 -30.01
CA ASP A 220 9.43 -7.68 -30.20
C ASP A 220 9.63 -6.82 -31.47
N ILE A 221 8.95 -5.66 -31.53
CA ILE A 221 8.98 -4.76 -32.68
C ILE A 221 10.28 -3.92 -32.69
N ASN A 222 10.79 -3.54 -31.51
CA ASN A 222 12.07 -2.86 -31.33
C ASN A 222 12.61 -3.15 -29.92
N THR A 223 13.71 -3.89 -29.85
CA THR A 223 14.22 -4.48 -28.59
C THR A 223 15.49 -3.82 -28.06
N ASP A 224 15.92 -2.68 -28.62
CA ASP A 224 17.06 -1.90 -28.09
C ASP A 224 16.68 -1.14 -26.80
N VAL A 225 16.43 -1.92 -25.75
CA VAL A 225 16.05 -1.47 -24.41
C VAL A 225 17.23 -0.80 -23.72
N ALA A 226 18.44 -1.35 -23.87
CA ALA A 226 19.64 -0.83 -23.24
C ALA A 226 19.93 0.63 -23.66
N GLY A 227 19.65 0.98 -24.92
CA GLY A 227 19.79 2.34 -25.44
C GLY A 227 18.90 3.41 -24.78
N THR A 228 17.95 3.02 -23.92
CA THR A 228 17.05 3.93 -23.20
C THR A 228 17.39 4.12 -21.72
N ASN A 229 18.28 3.30 -21.14
CA ASN A 229 18.53 3.28 -19.69
C ASN A 229 19.08 4.61 -19.15
N SER A 230 20.01 5.24 -19.87
CA SER A 230 20.57 6.54 -19.45
C SER A 230 19.55 7.68 -19.51
N GLU A 231 18.59 7.60 -20.43
CA GLU A 231 17.48 8.56 -20.53
C GLU A 231 16.48 8.37 -19.38
N ILE A 232 16.21 7.12 -18.99
CA ILE A 232 15.39 6.79 -17.83
C ILE A 232 16.02 7.37 -16.56
N GLU A 233 17.31 7.11 -16.33
CA GLU A 233 18.02 7.62 -15.16
C GLU A 233 18.00 9.16 -15.09
N ALA A 234 18.30 9.83 -16.21
CA ALA A 234 18.24 11.29 -16.28
C ALA A 234 16.82 11.83 -16.01
N GLY A 235 15.79 11.13 -16.51
CA GLY A 235 14.39 11.45 -16.27
C GLY A 235 14.01 11.32 -14.79
N LEU A 236 14.42 10.22 -14.14
CA LEU A 236 14.22 9.99 -12.71
C LEU A 236 14.90 11.08 -11.88
N GLN A 237 16.17 11.37 -12.16
CA GLN A 237 16.94 12.41 -11.47
C GLN A 237 16.26 13.78 -11.60
N THR A 238 15.79 14.14 -12.79
CA THR A 238 15.06 15.39 -13.01
C THR A 238 13.77 15.46 -12.19
N GLN A 239 13.01 14.36 -12.09
CA GLN A 239 11.78 14.34 -11.28
C GLN A 239 12.07 14.29 -9.78
N TYR A 240 13.19 13.71 -9.35
CA TYR A 240 13.65 13.74 -7.97
C TYR A 240 13.99 15.17 -7.52
N GLU A 241 14.79 15.89 -8.30
CA GLU A 241 15.14 17.30 -8.06
C GLU A 241 13.90 18.21 -8.05
N ARG A 242 12.94 17.93 -8.95
CA ARG A 242 11.65 18.61 -8.98
C ARG A 242 10.86 18.37 -7.69
N ALA A 243 10.82 17.13 -7.18
CA ALA A 243 10.15 16.81 -5.93
C ALA A 243 10.81 17.55 -4.75
N GLN A 244 12.14 17.56 -4.67
CA GLN A 244 12.89 18.31 -3.66
C GLN A 244 12.56 19.81 -3.70
N THR A 245 12.51 20.41 -4.89
CA THR A 245 12.18 21.83 -5.07
C THR A 245 10.76 22.12 -4.58
N LEU A 246 9.77 21.33 -5.00
CA LEU A 246 8.37 21.50 -4.61
C LEU A 246 8.16 21.35 -3.10
N LEU A 247 8.84 20.37 -2.47
CA LEU A 247 8.81 20.17 -1.02
C LEU A 247 9.42 21.38 -0.27
N ALA A 248 10.55 21.89 -0.75
CA ALA A 248 11.22 23.05 -0.15
C ALA A 248 10.38 24.32 -0.26
N GLU A 249 9.79 24.60 -1.43
CA GLU A 249 8.91 25.75 -1.66
C GLU A 249 7.64 25.70 -0.81
N ASN A 250 7.14 24.50 -0.49
CA ASN A 250 5.91 24.29 0.25
C ASN A 250 6.15 23.77 1.69
N ARG A 251 7.35 24.01 2.24
CA ARG A 251 7.81 23.46 3.53
C ARG A 251 6.86 23.71 4.69
N ALA A 252 6.22 24.88 4.74
CA ALA A 252 5.27 25.21 5.82
C ALA A 252 4.04 24.30 5.82
N ILE A 253 3.47 24.03 4.65
CA ILE A 253 2.31 23.14 4.49
C ILE A 253 2.75 21.69 4.71
N TYR A 254 3.91 21.32 4.15
CA TYR A 254 4.51 20.01 4.37
C TYR A 254 4.66 19.66 5.86
N LEU A 255 5.29 20.54 6.66
CA LEU A 255 5.46 20.33 8.09
C LEU A 255 4.12 20.24 8.83
N ARG A 256 3.11 20.99 8.38
CA ARG A 256 1.76 20.88 8.93
C ARG A 256 1.14 19.49 8.68
N MET A 257 1.33 18.93 7.49
CA MET A 257 0.90 17.58 7.14
C MET A 257 1.63 16.51 7.97
N VAL A 258 2.96 16.63 8.11
CA VAL A 258 3.78 15.73 8.94
C VAL A 258 3.28 15.73 10.39
N ASN A 259 3.10 16.90 11.00
CA ASN A 259 2.64 17.02 12.38
C ASN A 259 1.26 16.39 12.59
N GLU A 260 0.35 16.57 11.64
CA GLU A 260 -0.98 15.95 11.70
C GLU A 260 -0.88 14.42 11.62
N LEU A 261 -0.05 13.87 10.72
CA LEU A 261 0.18 12.43 10.62
C LEU A 261 0.84 11.86 11.89
N ILE A 262 1.79 12.57 12.49
CA ILE A 262 2.41 12.16 13.77
C ILE A 262 1.37 12.09 14.89
N ASN A 263 0.41 13.02 14.93
CA ASN A 263 -0.58 13.09 16.00
C ASN A 263 -1.73 12.09 15.78
N GLU A 264 -2.35 12.11 14.60
CA GLU A 264 -3.59 11.40 14.32
C GLU A 264 -3.40 10.07 13.56
N GLY A 265 -2.21 9.83 13.00
CA GLY A 265 -1.92 8.64 12.17
C GLY A 265 -2.58 8.66 10.78
N GLN A 266 -3.36 9.69 10.47
CA GLN A 266 -4.07 9.83 9.20
C GLN A 266 -4.31 11.31 8.87
N LEU A 267 -4.43 11.64 7.59
CA LEU A 267 -4.71 13.00 7.14
C LEU A 267 -5.96 13.03 6.26
N ALA A 268 -6.99 13.75 6.73
CA ALA A 268 -8.25 13.87 6.01
C ALA A 268 -8.11 14.72 4.74
N PRO A 269 -8.67 14.28 3.58
CA PRO A 269 -8.59 15.03 2.32
C PRO A 269 -9.12 16.47 2.42
N GLN A 270 -10.10 16.70 3.29
CA GLN A 270 -10.68 18.02 3.52
C GLN A 270 -9.67 19.01 4.11
N LYS A 271 -8.83 18.58 5.06
CA LYS A 271 -7.77 19.42 5.64
C LYS A 271 -6.74 19.83 4.59
N ILE A 272 -6.35 18.87 3.73
CA ILE A 272 -5.41 19.11 2.63
C ILE A 272 -5.96 20.17 1.67
N ARG A 273 -7.25 20.04 1.29
CA ARG A 273 -7.92 21.02 0.43
C ARG A 273 -7.90 22.42 1.04
N GLU A 274 -8.24 22.54 2.31
CA GLU A 274 -8.25 23.81 3.02
C GLU A 274 -6.86 24.45 3.09
N TRP A 275 -5.82 23.67 3.39
CA TRP A 275 -4.45 24.18 3.50
C TRP A 275 -3.86 24.61 2.17
N LEU A 276 -4.21 23.93 1.08
CA LEU A 276 -3.72 24.21 -0.26
C LEU A 276 -4.67 25.12 -1.08
N GLY A 277 -5.81 25.53 -0.51
CA GLY A 277 -6.81 26.32 -1.22
C GLY A 277 -7.42 25.60 -2.43
N LEU A 278 -7.50 24.27 -2.39
CA LEU A 278 -8.06 23.46 -3.48
C LEU A 278 -9.59 23.48 -3.39
N SER A 279 -10.25 23.81 -4.50
CA SER A 279 -11.71 23.72 -4.61
C SER A 279 -12.17 22.26 -4.57
N GLN A 280 -13.37 21.99 -4.03
CA GLN A 280 -13.99 20.67 -4.16
C GLN A 280 -14.27 20.40 -5.65
N PRO A 281 -13.77 19.30 -6.24
CA PRO A 281 -14.19 18.93 -7.58
C PRO A 281 -15.65 18.46 -7.53
N GLU A 282 -16.55 19.16 -8.23
CA GLU A 282 -17.96 18.74 -8.39
C GLU A 282 -18.07 17.39 -9.15
N VAL A 283 -17.06 17.06 -9.97
CA VAL A 283 -16.94 15.81 -10.72
C VAL A 283 -15.46 15.43 -10.83
N PRO A 284 -15.07 14.15 -10.69
CA PRO A 284 -13.71 13.71 -10.99
C PRO A 284 -13.34 14.07 -12.43
N LYS A 285 -12.24 14.80 -12.62
CA LYS A 285 -11.75 15.11 -13.97
C LYS A 285 -11.10 13.88 -14.58
N ASP A 286 -11.68 13.39 -15.68
CA ASP A 286 -11.14 12.28 -16.48
C ASP A 286 -9.77 12.60 -17.11
N ALA A 287 -9.47 13.88 -17.32
CA ALA A 287 -8.20 14.40 -17.83
C ALA A 287 -7.81 15.70 -17.10
N LEU A 288 -6.51 15.86 -16.83
CA LEU A 288 -5.96 17.11 -16.27
C LEU A 288 -5.83 18.21 -17.32
N GLU A 289 -5.54 17.83 -18.56
CA GLU A 289 -5.33 18.77 -19.66
C GLU A 289 -6.67 19.20 -20.28
N PRO A 290 -6.87 20.50 -20.57
CA PRO A 290 -8.10 21.01 -21.15
C PRO A 290 -8.14 20.79 -22.68
N PHE A 291 -8.16 19.53 -23.11
CA PHE A 291 -8.08 19.16 -24.53
C PHE A 291 -9.13 19.84 -25.40
N ASP A 292 -10.39 19.88 -24.96
CA ASP A 292 -11.49 20.55 -25.67
C ASP A 292 -11.21 22.06 -25.85
N ALA A 293 -10.75 22.74 -24.79
CA ALA A 293 -10.43 24.16 -24.89
C ALA A 293 -9.23 24.43 -25.82
N LYS A 294 -8.22 23.55 -25.80
CA LYS A 294 -7.07 23.61 -26.73
C LYS A 294 -7.51 23.41 -28.17
N LEU A 295 -8.42 22.47 -28.43
CA LEU A 295 -9.00 22.26 -29.77
C LEU A 295 -9.78 23.49 -30.24
N ARG A 296 -10.68 24.03 -29.41
CA ARG A 296 -11.42 25.27 -29.73
C ARG A 296 -10.51 26.47 -29.98
N GLU A 297 -9.40 26.56 -29.26
CA GLU A 297 -8.40 27.60 -29.49
C GLU A 297 -7.67 27.40 -30.82
N PHE A 298 -7.29 26.16 -31.15
CA PHE A 298 -6.70 25.83 -32.43
C PHE A 298 -7.64 26.21 -33.59
N GLU A 299 -8.92 25.85 -33.49
CA GLU A 299 -9.94 26.22 -34.48
C GLU A 299 -10.01 27.75 -34.64
N ARG A 300 -10.21 28.49 -33.54
CA ARG A 300 -10.30 29.97 -33.59
C ARG A 300 -9.10 30.63 -34.27
N ARG A 301 -7.88 30.15 -34.01
CA ARG A 301 -6.64 30.68 -34.62
C ARG A 301 -6.57 30.45 -36.13
N HIS A 302 -7.25 29.44 -36.66
CA HIS A 302 -7.17 29.05 -38.07
C HIS A 302 -8.43 29.40 -38.87
N SER A 303 -9.59 29.60 -38.22
CA SER A 303 -10.79 30.13 -38.87
C SER A 303 -10.59 31.55 -39.40
N GLN A 304 -9.80 32.38 -38.70
CA GLN A 304 -9.50 33.76 -39.13
C GLN A 304 -8.65 33.84 -40.41
N ARG A 305 -7.90 32.78 -40.75
CA ARG A 305 -7.08 32.72 -41.99
C ARG A 305 -7.86 32.30 -43.23
N LEU A 306 -9.04 31.70 -43.06
CA LEU A 306 -9.88 31.22 -44.16
C LEU A 306 -10.83 32.29 -44.72
N THR A 307 -11.11 33.35 -43.95
CA THR A 307 -11.95 34.50 -44.37
C THR A 307 -11.18 35.65 -45.01
N SER A 308 -9.86 35.52 -45.21
CA SER A 308 -8.99 36.55 -45.79
C SER A 308 -8.42 36.18 -47.18
N VAL A 309 -9.06 35.23 -47.87
CA VAL A 309 -8.82 34.89 -49.29
C VAL A 309 -10.14 35.10 -50.03
#